data_AF-A0A0Q4ERH1-F1
#
_entry.id   AF-A0A0Q4ERH1-F1
#
_cell.length_a   1.000
_cell.length_b   1.000
_cell.length_c   1.000
_cell.angle_alpha   90.00
_cell.angle_beta   90.00
_cell.angle_gamma   90.00
#
_symmetry.space_group_name_H-M   'P 1'
#
loop_
_entity.id
_entity.type
_entity.pdbx_description
1 polymer ?
#
loop_
_entity_poly.entity_id
_entity_poly.type
_entity_poly.pdbx_seq_one_letter_code
_entity_poly.pdbx_strand_id
1 'polypeptide(L)'
;MLLAQGSACAAAAWWARLSPKAYTANVAGALLVAPEGTSLDHRNFAAPKIGLPFPSIVVGADDEAQRLGVEWGSRLIDGPLLNAATAPTNRLRAIIERFTSAVVERDVIAAYRIIQAIGDA
;
A
#
# COMPACT_ATOMS: atom_id res chain seq x y z
N MET A 1 5.70 6.14 5.24
CA MET A 1 4.67 5.19 4.76
C MET A 1 3.51 6.01 4.21
N LEU A 2 2.88 5.56 3.13
CA LEU A 2 1.70 6.20 2.54
C LEU A 2 0.43 5.47 2.97
N LEU A 3 -0.64 6.24 3.17
CA LEU A 3 -1.98 5.70 3.39
C LEU A 3 -2.95 6.46 2.49
N ALA A 4 -3.75 5.73 1.72
CA ALA A 4 -4.76 6.30 0.85
C ALA A 4 -6.04 5.48 0.89
N GLN A 5 -7.17 6.14 0.66
CA GLN A 5 -8.49 5.52 0.64
C GLN A 5 -9.31 6.02 -0.56
N GLY A 6 -10.10 5.13 -1.18
CA GLY A 6 -11.01 5.52 -2.27
C GLY A 6 -10.25 6.05 -3.48
N SER A 7 -10.73 7.17 -4.04
CA SER A 7 -10.08 7.91 -5.12
C SER A 7 -8.65 8.40 -4.80
N ALA A 8 -8.28 8.55 -3.52
CA ALA A 8 -6.92 8.93 -3.14
C ALA A 8 -5.90 7.83 -3.50
N CYS A 9 -6.32 6.58 -3.65
CA CYS A 9 -5.47 5.48 -4.12
C CYS A 9 -4.97 5.74 -5.55
N ALA A 10 -5.86 6.19 -6.45
CA ALA A 10 -5.47 6.60 -7.80
C ALA A 10 -4.53 7.82 -7.77
N ALA A 11 -4.74 8.76 -6.83
CA ALA A 11 -3.86 9.93 -6.68
C ALA A 11 -2.46 9.51 -6.24
N ALA A 12 -2.35 8.58 -5.30
CA ALA A 12 -1.05 8.03 -4.86
C ALA A 12 -0.33 7.32 -6.00
N ALA A 13 -1.04 6.55 -6.83
CA ALA A 13 -0.47 5.89 -7.99
C ALA A 13 -0.01 6.89 -9.07
N TRP A 14 -0.78 7.95 -9.34
CA TRP A 14 -0.36 9.03 -10.24
C TRP A 14 0.87 9.78 -9.72
N TRP A 15 0.89 10.12 -8.43
CA TRP A 15 2.05 10.70 -7.79
C TRP A 15 3.28 9.81 -7.95
N ALA A 16 3.15 8.50 -7.68
CA ALA A 16 4.26 7.56 -7.81
C ALA A 16 4.79 7.47 -9.25
N ARG A 17 3.89 7.53 -10.24
CA ARG A 17 4.24 7.53 -11.68
C ARG A 17 4.99 8.79 -12.10
N LEU A 18 4.55 9.95 -11.62
CA LEU A 18 5.03 11.26 -12.06
C LEU A 18 6.22 11.77 -11.23
N SER A 19 6.44 11.19 -10.05
CA SER A 19 7.50 11.62 -9.15
C SER A 19 8.88 11.18 -9.64
N PRO A 20 9.92 12.00 -9.39
CA PRO A 20 11.29 11.55 -9.51
C PRO A 20 11.55 10.30 -8.66
N LYS A 21 12.35 9.37 -9.19
CA LYS A 21 12.69 8.10 -8.51
C LYS A 21 13.25 8.31 -7.10
N ALA A 22 13.97 9.41 -6.86
CA ALA A 22 14.52 9.75 -5.55
C ALA A 22 13.44 9.94 -4.47
N TYR A 23 12.24 10.41 -4.84
CA TYR A 23 11.13 10.59 -3.90
C TYR A 23 10.41 9.29 -3.60
N THR A 24 10.22 8.44 -4.60
CA THR A 24 9.56 7.14 -4.42
C THR A 24 10.46 6.12 -3.73
N ALA A 25 11.78 6.20 -3.90
CA ALA A 25 12.74 5.30 -3.26
C ALA A 25 12.74 5.38 -1.72
N ASN A 26 12.33 6.53 -1.16
CA ASN A 26 12.26 6.74 0.29
C ASN A 26 10.91 6.32 0.90
N VAL A 27 9.98 5.80 0.10
CA VAL A 27 8.69 5.32 0.59
C VAL A 27 8.86 3.92 1.15
N ALA A 28 8.84 3.81 2.49
CA ALA A 28 8.89 2.51 3.17
C ALA A 28 7.76 1.54 2.76
N GLY A 29 6.62 2.07 2.32
CA GLY A 29 5.53 1.30 1.74
C GLY A 29 4.21 2.07 1.69
N ALA A 30 3.17 1.46 1.15
CA ALA A 30 1.83 2.03 1.02
C ALA A 30 0.72 1.05 1.43
N LEU A 31 -0.31 1.57 2.10
CA LEU A 31 -1.57 0.89 2.37
C LEU A 31 -2.70 1.61 1.64
N LEU A 32 -3.33 0.92 0.69
CA LEU A 32 -4.33 1.48 -0.24
C LEU A 32 -5.68 0.81 0.05
N VAL A 33 -6.63 1.55 0.60
CA VAL A 33 -7.88 0.99 1.13
C VAL A 33 -9.06 1.33 0.24
N ALA A 34 -9.89 0.34 -0.10
CA ALA A 34 -11.05 0.49 -0.98
C ALA A 34 -10.71 1.30 -2.25
N PRO A 35 -9.67 0.93 -3.04
CA PRO A 35 -9.29 1.74 -4.19
C PRO A 35 -10.45 1.82 -5.18
N GLU A 36 -10.82 3.05 -5.51
CA GLU A 36 -11.87 3.30 -6.50
C GLU A 36 -11.26 3.25 -7.90
N GLY A 37 -11.97 2.57 -8.79
CA GLY A 37 -11.67 2.55 -10.20
C GLY A 37 -12.17 3.78 -10.93
N THR A 38 -12.43 3.58 -12.22
CA THR A 38 -13.12 4.58 -13.02
C THR A 38 -14.61 4.50 -12.72
N SER A 39 -15.12 5.31 -11.79
CA SER A 39 -16.58 5.51 -11.67
C SER A 39 -17.08 6.41 -12.81
N LEU A 40 -18.35 6.28 -13.21
CA LEU A 40 -18.95 7.09 -14.27
C LEU A 40 -18.86 8.60 -13.99
N ASP A 41 -18.83 8.99 -12.70
CA ASP A 41 -18.69 10.38 -12.24
C ASP A 41 -17.23 10.86 -12.15
N HIS A 42 -16.24 9.96 -12.23
CA HIS A 42 -14.81 10.25 -12.06
C HIS A 42 -13.94 9.77 -13.24
N ARG A 43 -14.49 9.73 -14.45
CA ARG A 43 -13.75 9.31 -15.67
C ARG A 43 -12.42 10.05 -15.92
N ASN A 44 -12.27 11.25 -15.37
CA ASN A 44 -11.07 12.07 -15.55
C ASN A 44 -9.89 11.67 -14.64
N PHE A 45 -10.09 10.74 -13.68
CA PHE A 45 -9.05 10.36 -12.73
C PHE A 45 -8.89 8.85 -12.59
N ALA A 46 -8.91 8.14 -13.73
CA ALA A 46 -8.65 6.71 -13.77
C ALA A 46 -7.26 6.39 -13.20
N ALA A 47 -7.17 5.33 -12.38
CA ALA A 47 -5.92 4.82 -11.85
C ALA A 47 -4.94 4.46 -13.00
N PRO A 48 -3.66 4.85 -12.91
CA PRO A 48 -2.67 4.47 -13.90
C PRO A 48 -2.29 3.00 -13.75
N LYS A 49 -2.14 2.31 -14.88
CA LYS A 49 -1.62 0.94 -14.95
C LYS A 49 -0.10 0.94 -14.81
N ILE A 50 0.40 0.86 -13.58
CA ILE A 50 1.83 0.91 -13.26
C ILE A 50 2.19 -0.05 -12.13
N GLY A 51 3.35 -0.70 -12.16
CA GLY A 51 3.89 -1.31 -10.94
C GLY A 51 4.33 -0.22 -9.97
N LEU A 52 3.84 -0.25 -8.73
CA LEU A 52 4.24 0.75 -7.73
C LEU A 52 5.72 0.58 -7.37
N PRO A 53 6.51 1.67 -7.35
CA PRO A 53 7.95 1.63 -7.12
C PRO A 53 8.33 1.44 -5.64
N PHE A 54 7.40 0.99 -4.80
CA PHE A 54 7.57 0.73 -3.38
C PHE A 54 6.64 -0.42 -2.94
N PRO A 55 6.94 -1.11 -1.83
CA PRO A 55 6.08 -2.15 -1.28
C PRO A 55 4.66 -1.61 -1.02
N SER A 56 3.64 -2.33 -1.45
CA SER A 56 2.25 -1.86 -1.32
C SER A 56 1.28 -3.00 -0.99
N ILE A 57 0.25 -2.64 -0.24
CA ILE A 57 -0.87 -3.52 0.12
C ILE A 57 -2.16 -2.83 -0.30
N VAL A 58 -2.97 -3.54 -1.07
CA VAL A 58 -4.35 -3.15 -1.37
C VAL A 58 -5.27 -3.90 -0.41
N VAL A 59 -6.19 -3.16 0.19
CA VAL A 59 -7.25 -3.68 1.03
C VAL A 59 -8.57 -3.44 0.31
N GLY A 60 -9.25 -4.52 -0.06
CA GLY A 60 -10.52 -4.46 -0.77
C GLY A 60 -10.94 -5.86 -1.20
N ALA A 61 -12.24 -6.02 -1.41
CA ALA A 61 -12.86 -7.30 -1.75
C ALA A 61 -13.42 -7.34 -3.17
N ASP A 62 -13.69 -6.18 -3.78
CA ASP A 62 -14.32 -6.09 -5.08
C ASP A 62 -13.34 -6.38 -6.24
N ASP A 63 -13.90 -6.64 -7.42
CA ASP A 63 -13.14 -6.92 -8.64
C ASP A 63 -12.21 -5.75 -9.03
N GLU A 64 -12.58 -4.53 -8.60
CA GLU A 64 -11.79 -3.33 -8.81
C GLU A 64 -10.49 -3.37 -8.00
N ALA A 65 -10.60 -3.62 -6.69
CA ALA A 65 -9.46 -3.75 -5.79
C ALA A 65 -8.54 -4.91 -6.21
N GLN A 66 -9.12 -6.03 -6.65
CA GLN A 66 -8.36 -7.15 -7.20
C GLN A 66 -7.59 -6.74 -8.45
N ARG A 67 -8.26 -6.10 -9.41
CA ARG A 67 -7.64 -5.67 -10.66
C ARG A 67 -6.53 -4.64 -10.41
N LEU A 68 -6.81 -3.61 -9.63
CA LEU A 68 -5.83 -2.57 -9.31
C LEU A 68 -4.67 -3.13 -8.48
N GLY A 69 -4.92 -4.09 -7.58
CA GLY A 69 -3.87 -4.79 -6.85
C GLY A 69 -2.89 -5.50 -7.78
N VAL A 70 -3.39 -6.18 -8.81
CA VAL A 70 -2.55 -6.82 -9.84
C VAL A 70 -1.81 -5.76 -10.67
N GLU A 71 -2.51 -4.75 -11.18
CA GLU A 71 -1.91 -3.69 -12.01
C GLU A 71 -0.81 -2.92 -11.26
N TRP A 72 -0.98 -2.73 -9.96
CA TRP A 72 -0.03 -2.05 -9.07
C TRP A 72 1.09 -2.94 -8.52
N GLY A 73 1.03 -4.25 -8.74
CA GLY A 73 1.97 -5.20 -8.14
C GLY A 73 1.87 -5.24 -6.61
N SER A 74 0.71 -4.90 -6.07
CA SER A 74 0.44 -4.85 -4.63
C SER A 74 0.03 -6.23 -4.10
N ARG A 75 0.30 -6.48 -2.82
CA ARG A 75 -0.33 -7.61 -2.12
C ARG A 75 -1.80 -7.27 -1.86
N LEU A 76 -2.71 -8.19 -2.12
CA LEU A 76 -4.12 -8.00 -1.82
C LEU A 76 -4.47 -8.65 -0.47
N ILE A 77 -5.17 -7.92 0.38
CA ILE A 77 -5.79 -8.43 1.60
C ILE A 77 -7.28 -8.16 1.52
N ASP A 78 -8.06 -9.23 1.53
CA ASP A 78 -9.51 -9.14 1.71
C ASP A 78 -9.83 -9.01 3.22
N GLY A 79 -10.84 -8.20 3.57
CA GLY A 79 -11.46 -8.27 4.90
C GLY A 79 -11.50 -7.01 5.77
N PRO A 80 -11.54 -7.16 7.12
CA PRO A 80 -12.10 -6.20 8.09
C PRO A 80 -11.34 -4.88 8.23
N LEU A 81 -10.18 -4.75 7.59
CA LEU A 81 -9.46 -3.47 7.47
C LEU A 81 -10.29 -2.43 6.70
N LEU A 82 -11.06 -2.87 5.69
CA LEU A 82 -11.95 -1.99 4.92
C LEU A 82 -12.96 -1.30 5.86
N ASN A 83 -13.63 -2.10 6.68
CA ASN A 83 -14.61 -1.64 7.68
C ASN A 83 -13.98 -0.74 8.76
N ALA A 84 -12.69 -0.91 9.03
CA ALA A 84 -11.97 -0.16 10.05
C ALA A 84 -11.34 1.14 9.53
N ALA A 85 -11.00 1.22 8.24
CA ALA A 85 -10.61 2.46 7.59
C ALA A 85 -11.81 3.40 7.39
N THR A 86 -13.01 2.83 7.22
CA THR A 86 -14.28 3.58 7.25
C THR A 86 -14.78 3.87 8.67
N ALA A 87 -14.15 3.34 9.72
CA ALA A 87 -14.52 3.56 11.11
C ALA A 87 -13.83 4.81 11.70
N PRO A 88 -14.30 5.35 12.85
CA PRO A 88 -13.70 6.52 13.49
C PRO A 88 -12.18 6.37 13.71
N THR A 89 -11.47 7.50 13.64
CA THR A 89 -10.00 7.68 13.54
C THR A 89 -9.12 6.74 14.38
N ASN A 90 -9.62 6.28 15.53
CA ASN A 90 -8.88 5.41 16.46
C ASN A 90 -8.62 4.00 15.90
N ARG A 91 -9.49 3.46 15.04
CA ARG A 91 -9.33 2.08 14.53
C ARG A 91 -8.32 2.00 13.38
N LEU A 92 -8.34 2.99 12.49
CA LEU A 92 -7.32 3.17 11.45
C LEU A 92 -5.92 3.35 12.07
N ARG A 93 -5.81 4.11 13.17
CA ARG A 93 -4.56 4.27 13.92
C ARG A 93 -4.03 2.93 14.44
N ALA A 94 -4.86 2.09 15.06
CA ALA A 94 -4.44 0.78 15.56
C ALA A 94 -3.95 -0.15 14.43
N ILE A 95 -4.55 -0.05 13.25
CA ILE A 95 -4.14 -0.79 12.05
C ILE A 95 -2.79 -0.30 11.55
N ILE A 96 -2.61 1.02 11.43
CA ILE A 96 -1.34 1.63 11.04
C ILE A 96 -0.25 1.18 12.01
N GLU A 97 -0.48 1.29 13.32
CA GLU A 97 0.48 0.89 14.37
C GLU A 97 0.87 -0.60 14.24
N ARG A 98 -0.12 -1.49 14.04
CA ARG A 98 0.12 -2.92 13.87
C ARG A 98 0.91 -3.24 12.61
N PHE A 99 0.62 -2.56 11.49
CA PHE A 99 1.34 -2.75 10.24
C PHE A 99 2.76 -2.20 10.31
N THR A 100 2.94 -0.99 10.86
CA THR A 100 4.28 -0.42 11.04
C THR A 100 5.13 -1.27 11.96
N SER A 101 4.55 -1.81 13.03
CA SER A 101 5.25 -2.72 13.95
C SER A 101 5.68 -4.00 13.23
N ALA A 102 4.79 -4.61 12.43
CA ALA A 102 5.11 -5.82 11.68
C ALA A 102 6.18 -5.61 10.60
N VAL A 103 6.23 -4.43 9.96
CA VAL A 103 7.31 -4.09 9.01
C VAL A 103 8.63 -3.96 9.75
N VAL A 104 8.66 -3.23 10.86
CA VAL A 104 9.87 -3.08 11.70
C VAL A 104 10.38 -4.43 12.17
N GLU A 105 9.49 -5.30 12.67
CA GLU A 105 9.86 -6.65 13.12
C GLU A 105 10.47 -7.48 11.97
N ARG A 106 9.84 -7.43 10.78
CA ARG A 106 10.34 -8.14 9.61
C ARG A 106 11.72 -7.64 9.16
N ASP A 107 11.93 -6.33 9.15
CA ASP A 107 13.21 -5.73 8.77
C ASP A 107 14.30 -6.06 9.78
N VAL A 108 13.98 -6.08 11.08
CA VAL A 108 14.89 -6.52 12.14
C VAL A 108 15.28 -7.99 11.95
N ILE A 109 14.32 -8.88 11.70
CA ILE A 109 14.61 -10.30 11.43
C ILE A 109 15.49 -10.46 10.18
N ALA A 110 15.21 -9.71 9.12
CA ALA A 110 16.02 -9.73 7.90
C ALA A 110 17.47 -9.27 8.18
N ALA A 111 17.64 -8.19 8.94
CA ALA A 111 18.95 -7.69 9.36
C ALA A 111 19.72 -8.71 10.19
N TYR A 112 19.07 -9.36 11.16
CA TYR A 112 19.71 -10.42 11.96
C TYR A 112 20.19 -11.60 11.11
N ARG A 113 19.41 -12.03 10.11
CA ARG A 113 19.82 -13.11 9.21
C ARG A 113 21.05 -12.74 8.38
N ILE A 114 21.14 -11.48 7.92
CA ILE A 114 22.31 -10.98 7.18
C ILE A 114 23.54 -10.99 8.10
N ILE A 115 23.41 -10.52 9.34
CA ILE A 115 24.52 -10.52 10.31
C ILE A 115 25.00 -11.95 10.60
N GLN A 116 24.09 -12.91 10.80
CA GLN A 116 24.48 -14.31 11.02
C GLN A 116 25.15 -14.93 9.80
N ALA A 117 24.63 -14.70 8.59
CA ALA A 117 25.25 -15.20 7.37
C ALA A 117 26.66 -14.63 7.11
N ILE A 118 26.97 -13.44 7.63
CA ILE A 118 28.31 -12.84 7.58
C ILE A 118 29.22 -13.39 8.69
N GLY A 119 28.66 -13.71 9.86
CA GLY A 119 29.41 -14.26 10.99
C GLY A 119 29.78 -15.74 10.88
N ASP A 120 29.09 -16.49 10.01
CA ASP A 120 29.35 -17.91 9.72
C ASP A 120 30.35 -18.13 8.56
N ALA A 121 30.98 -17.06 8.04
CA ALA A 121 31.97 -17.07 6.94
C ALA A 121 33.37 -16.66 7.44
#